data_AF-A0A0D2PFT2-F1
#
_entry.id   AF-A0A0D2PFT2-F1
#
_cell.length_a   1.000
_cell.length_b   1.000
_cell.length_c   1.000
_cell.angle_alpha   90.00
_cell.angle_beta   90.00
_cell.angle_gamma   90.00
#
_symmetry.space_group_name_H-M   'P 1'
#
loop_
_entity.id
_entity.type
_entity.pdbx_description
1 polymer ?
#
loop_
_entity_poly.entity_id
_entity_poly.type
_entity_poly.pdbx_seq_one_letter_code
_entity_poly.pdbx_strand_id
1 'polypeptide(L)'
;MNQLTGPIPPELGNLSGVTKLNLQSNRLTGSLPAELGNLENLQELILDRNKLQGTVPAASNSAFSAKMHGMYASRSNLTGLCRSSRLKVVDVSYNYLVGSIPKCLTNLPNASFQGNCLRDKDVKQRPSTQCGAFPSKSHQVPKSKHRPTEDVPKHQKESKPTWLLALEIATGITVGSLFLVALRTAFHRCNSKPAIIIPWKKSASEKEQLAVYVDSELLKDVTKYSRQELEVACEDFSNIIGSSLDSLVYKGTMKGGPEIAVISLSIKEEHWTGYLELYFQREVADLARLNHDSVGKLLGYCREISPFTRMLVFEYASNGTLHEHLHYGEGSQLSWTRRMRIILGIARGLKYLHAELEPPFTISELNSSAVYLTEDFSPKLVDFESWKTIIARSEKNSGSIGSNGAMCLLPSSVENRHLDIQGNIHAFGILLLEIISGRPPFCKDRGSLIDWAKDYLELPEVMSHIVDPELKHFTYDDLKLICEIISLCIHPDTSRRPSMQEISLMLESSIDTSVSIELKSSSLAWAELALSS
;
A
#
# COMPACT_ATOMS: atom_id res chain seq x y z
N MET A 1 4.86 -12.39 -2.16
CA MET A 1 3.65 -13.00 -2.78
C MET A 1 4.01 -14.36 -3.34
N ASN A 2 3.10 -15.34 -3.31
CA ASN A 2 3.33 -16.64 -3.96
C ASN A 2 2.79 -16.61 -5.40
N GLN A 3 3.44 -17.33 -6.33
CA GLN A 3 3.05 -17.35 -7.75
C GLN A 3 2.38 -18.67 -8.18
N LEU A 4 1.69 -19.37 -7.28
CA LEU A 4 1.15 -20.71 -7.55
C LEU A 4 0.13 -20.70 -8.70
N THR A 5 0.25 -21.65 -9.61
CA THR A 5 -0.58 -21.81 -10.82
C THR A 5 -1.20 -23.20 -10.89
N GLY A 6 -2.29 -23.35 -11.65
CA GLY A 6 -2.98 -24.63 -11.83
C GLY A 6 -4.18 -24.80 -10.89
N PRO A 7 -4.86 -25.96 -10.94
CA PRO A 7 -6.03 -26.23 -10.10
C PRO A 7 -5.66 -26.44 -8.63
N ILE A 8 -6.61 -26.16 -7.73
CA ILE A 8 -6.52 -26.60 -6.34
C ILE A 8 -6.68 -28.13 -6.32
N PRO A 9 -5.71 -28.91 -5.80
CA PRO A 9 -5.81 -30.37 -5.78
C PRO A 9 -6.92 -30.85 -4.82
N PRO A 10 -7.83 -31.74 -5.24
CA PRO A 10 -8.89 -32.29 -4.38
C PRO A 10 -8.33 -33.08 -3.18
N GLU A 11 -7.11 -33.58 -3.28
CA GLU A 11 -6.39 -34.30 -2.22
C GLU A 11 -6.21 -33.46 -0.94
N LEU A 12 -6.25 -32.11 -1.04
CA LEU A 12 -6.24 -31.22 0.12
C LEU A 12 -7.45 -31.46 1.05
N GLY A 13 -8.56 -32.01 0.54
CA GLY A 13 -9.71 -32.41 1.34
C GLY A 13 -9.44 -33.54 2.35
N ASN A 14 -8.31 -34.24 2.24
CA ASN A 14 -7.90 -35.30 3.17
C ASN A 14 -7.14 -34.77 4.40
N LEU A 15 -6.79 -33.48 4.45
CA LEU A 15 -5.95 -32.87 5.50
C LEU A 15 -6.76 -32.54 6.77
N SER A 16 -7.29 -33.58 7.43
CA SER A 16 -8.26 -33.48 8.55
C SER A 16 -7.88 -32.56 9.72
N GLY A 17 -6.59 -32.27 9.92
CA GLY A 17 -6.10 -31.34 10.96
C GLY A 17 -6.14 -29.85 10.58
N VAL A 18 -6.43 -29.49 9.33
CA VAL A 18 -6.36 -28.09 8.87
C VAL A 18 -7.49 -27.25 9.43
N THR A 19 -7.13 -26.20 10.18
CA THR A 19 -8.04 -25.20 10.74
C THR A 19 -8.14 -23.92 9.90
N LYS A 20 -7.09 -23.58 9.16
CA LYS A 20 -7.02 -22.41 8.27
C LYS A 20 -6.31 -22.78 6.98
N LEU A 21 -6.99 -22.57 5.84
CA LEU A 21 -6.42 -22.74 4.51
C LEU A 21 -6.42 -21.37 3.81
N ASN A 22 -5.23 -20.81 3.58
CA ASN A 22 -5.06 -19.54 2.88
C ASN A 22 -4.20 -19.73 1.62
N LEU A 23 -4.80 -19.50 0.46
CA LEU A 23 -4.18 -19.52 -0.87
C LEU A 23 -4.45 -18.19 -1.63
N GLN A 24 -4.76 -17.11 -0.92
CA GLN A 24 -5.09 -15.79 -1.49
C GLN A 24 -4.01 -15.26 -2.44
N SER A 25 -4.40 -14.41 -3.39
CA SER A 25 -3.48 -13.65 -4.26
C SER A 25 -2.44 -14.52 -5.00
N ASN A 26 -2.87 -15.68 -5.49
CA ASN A 26 -2.09 -16.57 -6.36
C ASN A 26 -2.67 -16.55 -7.79
N ARG A 27 -2.16 -17.41 -8.68
CA ARG A 27 -2.60 -17.56 -10.08
C ARG A 27 -3.35 -18.89 -10.29
N LEU A 28 -4.00 -19.42 -9.25
CA LEU A 28 -4.71 -20.71 -9.29
C LEU A 28 -5.95 -20.65 -10.21
N THR A 29 -6.23 -21.74 -10.90
CA THR A 29 -7.25 -21.85 -11.96
C THR A 29 -8.22 -23.01 -11.69
N GLY A 30 -9.14 -23.29 -12.62
CA GLY A 30 -10.07 -24.42 -12.51
C GLY A 30 -11.18 -24.21 -11.48
N SER A 31 -11.88 -25.29 -11.13
CA SER A 31 -13.00 -25.28 -10.18
C SER A 31 -12.56 -25.48 -8.74
N LEU A 32 -13.30 -24.89 -7.80
CA LEU A 32 -13.12 -25.12 -6.37
C LEU A 32 -13.52 -26.57 -6.00
N PRO A 33 -12.62 -27.42 -5.45
CA PRO A 33 -12.95 -28.81 -5.14
C PRO A 33 -14.02 -28.94 -4.06
N ALA A 34 -14.95 -29.88 -4.24
CA ALA A 34 -16.00 -30.17 -3.26
C ALA A 34 -15.44 -30.90 -2.02
N GLU A 35 -14.29 -31.54 -2.20
CA GLU A 35 -13.53 -32.32 -1.22
C GLU A 35 -13.02 -31.45 -0.06
N LEU A 36 -12.87 -30.14 -0.25
CA LEU A 36 -12.60 -29.18 0.84
C LEU A 36 -13.73 -29.17 1.89
N GLY A 37 -14.94 -29.60 1.53
CA GLY A 37 -16.05 -29.82 2.46
C GLY A 37 -15.85 -31.00 3.43
N ASN A 38 -14.83 -31.84 3.22
CA ASN A 38 -14.43 -32.91 4.14
C ASN A 38 -13.52 -32.41 5.27
N LEU A 39 -13.07 -31.15 5.23
CA LEU A 39 -12.21 -30.54 6.26
C LEU A 39 -13.06 -30.13 7.48
N GLU A 40 -13.32 -31.09 8.36
CA GLU A 40 -14.22 -30.94 9.53
C GLU A 40 -13.70 -29.93 10.57
N ASN A 41 -12.39 -29.66 10.59
CA ASN A 41 -11.76 -28.69 11.49
C ASN A 41 -11.59 -27.28 10.90
N LEU A 42 -11.93 -27.09 9.62
CA LEU A 42 -11.70 -25.83 8.90
C LEU A 42 -12.59 -24.71 9.46
N GLN A 43 -11.97 -23.62 9.87
CA GLN A 43 -12.63 -22.41 10.38
C GLN A 43 -12.48 -21.23 9.42
N GLU A 44 -11.38 -21.19 8.67
CA GLU A 44 -11.06 -20.12 7.72
C GLU A 44 -10.61 -20.68 6.37
N LEU A 45 -11.29 -20.29 5.28
CA LEU A 45 -10.94 -20.62 3.91
C LEU A 45 -10.77 -19.33 3.09
N ILE A 46 -9.53 -18.97 2.77
CA ILE A 46 -9.20 -17.70 2.10
C ILE A 46 -8.56 -18.02 0.74
N LEU A 47 -9.27 -17.67 -0.34
CA LEU A 47 -8.97 -18.05 -1.72
C LEU A 47 -9.12 -16.86 -2.70
N ASP A 48 -9.21 -15.63 -2.19
CA ASP A 48 -9.46 -14.44 -3.00
C ASP A 48 -8.34 -14.16 -4.00
N ARG A 49 -8.63 -13.30 -4.99
CA ARG A 49 -7.67 -12.80 -5.99
C ARG A 49 -6.93 -13.91 -6.75
N ASN A 50 -7.62 -15.02 -7.01
CA ASN A 50 -7.17 -16.10 -7.90
C ASN A 50 -7.95 -16.07 -9.23
N LYS A 51 -7.79 -17.10 -10.07
CA LYS A 51 -8.48 -17.28 -11.36
C LYS A 51 -9.46 -18.47 -11.33
N LEU A 52 -10.01 -18.79 -10.16
CA LEU A 52 -10.96 -19.90 -9.95
C LEU A 52 -12.29 -19.64 -10.65
N GLN A 53 -12.92 -20.70 -11.15
CA GLN A 53 -14.09 -20.68 -12.05
C GLN A 53 -15.14 -21.71 -11.61
N GLY A 54 -16.31 -21.68 -12.27
CA GLY A 54 -17.41 -22.60 -11.94
C GLY A 54 -18.20 -22.18 -10.70
N THR A 55 -19.01 -23.10 -10.18
CA THR A 55 -19.90 -22.86 -9.03
C THR A 55 -19.23 -23.16 -7.69
N VAL A 56 -19.57 -22.40 -6.64
CA VAL A 56 -19.21 -22.77 -5.26
C VAL A 56 -19.87 -24.11 -4.89
N PRO A 57 -19.12 -25.16 -4.51
CA PRO A 57 -19.69 -26.49 -4.29
C PRO A 57 -20.51 -26.55 -2.99
N ALA A 58 -21.81 -26.75 -3.12
CA ALA A 58 -22.74 -26.98 -2.01
C ALA A 58 -23.04 -28.48 -1.84
N ALA A 59 -23.41 -28.90 -0.63
CA ALA A 59 -23.83 -30.27 -0.36
C ALA A 59 -25.09 -30.62 -1.16
N SER A 60 -24.97 -31.60 -2.08
CA SER A 60 -25.98 -31.91 -3.10
C SER A 60 -27.18 -32.72 -2.57
N ASN A 61 -28.07 -32.08 -1.79
CA ASN A 61 -29.41 -32.60 -1.57
C ASN A 61 -30.29 -32.30 -2.80
N SER A 62 -30.71 -33.35 -3.50
CA SER A 62 -31.32 -33.30 -4.83
C SER A 62 -32.74 -32.71 -4.84
N ALA A 63 -32.93 -31.59 -5.55
CA ALA A 63 -34.26 -31.01 -5.78
C ALA A 63 -34.37 -30.17 -7.07
N PHE A 64 -33.99 -30.73 -8.22
CA PHE A 64 -34.78 -30.68 -9.46
C PHE A 64 -34.20 -31.65 -10.49
N SER A 65 -35.02 -32.54 -11.03
CA SER A 65 -34.57 -33.66 -11.85
C SER A 65 -34.22 -33.25 -13.29
N ALA A 66 -33.10 -33.77 -13.79
CA ALA A 66 -32.89 -33.85 -15.24
C ALA A 66 -33.97 -34.76 -15.84
N LYS A 67 -34.72 -34.27 -16.82
CA LYS A 67 -35.70 -35.08 -17.57
C LYS A 67 -34.99 -35.84 -18.70
N MET A 68 -34.03 -36.69 -18.35
CA MET A 68 -33.28 -37.53 -19.28
C MET A 68 -33.07 -38.93 -18.66
N HIS A 69 -33.24 -39.97 -19.47
CA HIS A 69 -33.18 -41.36 -19.01
C HIS A 69 -31.76 -41.87 -18.80
N GLY A 70 -31.61 -42.78 -17.83
CA GLY A 70 -30.66 -43.90 -17.94
C GLY A 70 -29.54 -43.93 -16.91
N MET A 71 -29.37 -45.12 -16.33
CA MET A 71 -28.12 -45.70 -15.83
C MET A 71 -27.42 -45.05 -14.61
N TYR A 72 -27.42 -45.82 -13.52
CA TYR A 72 -26.40 -45.86 -12.45
C TYR A 72 -25.95 -44.54 -11.79
N ALA A 73 -26.88 -43.84 -11.12
CA ALA A 73 -26.50 -43.01 -9.97
C ALA A 73 -26.09 -43.92 -8.79
N SER A 74 -24.79 -44.13 -8.61
CA SER A 74 -24.24 -44.76 -7.40
C SER A 74 -24.48 -43.86 -6.17
N ARG A 75 -24.26 -44.40 -4.95
CA ARG A 75 -24.31 -43.60 -3.71
C ARG A 75 -23.12 -42.61 -3.67
N SER A 76 -23.24 -41.48 -4.37
CA SER A 76 -22.24 -40.42 -4.37
C SER A 76 -22.16 -39.75 -3.01
N ASN A 77 -20.96 -39.66 -2.44
CA ASN A 77 -20.73 -38.99 -1.16
C ASN A 77 -21.17 -37.52 -1.19
N LEU A 78 -21.81 -37.06 -0.12
CA LEU A 78 -22.16 -35.65 0.07
C LEU A 78 -20.88 -34.85 0.39
N THR A 79 -20.32 -34.22 -0.64
CA THR A 79 -19.19 -33.27 -0.59
C THR A 79 -19.68 -31.83 -0.85
N GLY A 80 -18.83 -30.83 -0.59
CA GLY A 80 -19.14 -29.40 -0.71
C GLY A 80 -19.10 -28.63 0.61
N LEU A 81 -18.82 -27.33 0.55
CA LEU A 81 -18.45 -26.49 1.70
C LEU A 81 -19.51 -26.45 2.81
N CYS A 82 -20.80 -26.60 2.47
CA CYS A 82 -21.90 -26.65 3.45
C CYS A 82 -21.80 -27.80 4.46
N ARG A 83 -20.88 -28.76 4.29
CA ARG A 83 -20.61 -29.84 5.24
C ARG A 83 -19.67 -29.42 6.38
N SER A 84 -18.81 -28.41 6.18
CA SER A 84 -17.87 -27.97 7.23
C SER A 84 -18.57 -27.08 8.25
N SER A 85 -19.03 -27.69 9.34
CA SER A 85 -19.83 -27.04 10.39
C SER A 85 -19.05 -26.05 11.27
N ARG A 86 -17.72 -25.98 11.12
CA ARG A 86 -16.83 -25.06 11.86
C ARG A 86 -16.42 -23.83 11.05
N LEU A 87 -16.81 -23.76 9.79
CA LEU A 87 -16.38 -22.74 8.83
C LEU A 87 -17.02 -21.37 9.16
N LYS A 88 -16.22 -20.46 9.72
CA LYS A 88 -16.62 -19.11 10.18
C LYS A 88 -16.28 -18.03 9.17
N VAL A 89 -15.18 -18.21 8.44
CA VAL A 89 -14.70 -17.27 7.42
C VAL A 89 -14.53 -18.04 6.12
N VAL A 90 -15.16 -17.55 5.07
CA VAL A 90 -14.81 -17.87 3.68
C VAL A 90 -14.53 -16.54 2.99
N ASP A 91 -13.47 -16.47 2.21
CA ASP A 91 -13.31 -15.44 1.19
C ASP A 91 -12.94 -16.12 -0.14
N VAL A 92 -13.76 -15.87 -1.17
CA VAL A 92 -13.54 -16.31 -2.55
C VAL A 92 -13.62 -15.12 -3.51
N SER A 93 -13.47 -13.90 -3.01
CA SER A 93 -13.63 -12.68 -3.78
C SER A 93 -12.60 -12.52 -4.89
N TYR A 94 -12.89 -11.65 -5.85
CA TYR A 94 -12.01 -11.34 -6.99
C TYR A 94 -11.62 -12.53 -7.89
N ASN A 95 -12.37 -13.64 -7.84
CA ASN A 95 -12.23 -14.79 -8.75
C ASN A 95 -13.17 -14.65 -9.98
N TYR A 96 -13.50 -15.75 -10.66
CA TYR A 96 -14.42 -15.83 -11.80
C TYR A 96 -15.56 -16.85 -11.54
N LEU A 97 -15.98 -16.99 -10.28
CA LEU A 97 -17.01 -17.94 -9.88
C LEU A 97 -18.40 -17.51 -10.38
N VAL A 98 -19.21 -18.48 -10.78
CA VAL A 98 -20.53 -18.31 -11.41
C VAL A 98 -21.64 -19.01 -10.63
N GLY A 99 -22.90 -18.64 -10.89
CA GLY A 99 -24.06 -19.21 -10.19
C GLY A 99 -24.58 -18.31 -9.09
N SER A 100 -24.97 -18.88 -7.94
CA SER A 100 -25.52 -18.17 -6.78
C SER A 100 -24.82 -18.61 -5.50
N ILE A 101 -24.81 -17.77 -4.47
CA ILE A 101 -24.20 -18.12 -3.18
C ILE A 101 -25.00 -19.28 -2.53
N PRO A 102 -24.35 -20.37 -2.06
CA PRO A 102 -25.04 -21.43 -1.33
C PRO A 102 -25.71 -20.91 -0.06
N LYS A 103 -26.95 -21.36 0.23
CA LYS A 103 -27.73 -20.94 1.42
C LYS A 103 -27.05 -21.18 2.78
N CYS A 104 -26.04 -22.04 2.85
CA CYS A 104 -25.24 -22.24 4.05
C CYS A 104 -24.22 -21.10 4.29
N LEU A 105 -23.86 -20.35 3.23
CA LEU A 105 -22.86 -19.28 3.24
C LEU A 105 -23.46 -17.87 3.17
N THR A 106 -24.78 -17.72 3.00
CA THR A 106 -25.45 -16.40 2.92
C THR A 106 -25.41 -15.59 4.22
N ASN A 107 -24.92 -16.18 5.31
CA ASN A 107 -24.68 -15.51 6.59
C ASN A 107 -23.26 -14.90 6.68
N LEU A 108 -22.40 -15.13 5.67
CA LEU A 108 -21.05 -14.55 5.59
C LEU A 108 -21.11 -13.16 4.90
N PRO A 109 -20.10 -12.29 5.12
CA PRO A 109 -20.11 -10.94 4.57
C PRO A 109 -20.20 -10.91 3.03
N ASN A 110 -20.98 -9.98 2.47
CA ASN A 110 -21.07 -9.79 1.01
C ASN A 110 -19.69 -9.54 0.35
N ALA A 111 -18.73 -8.99 1.10
CA ALA A 111 -17.35 -8.80 0.67
C ALA A 111 -16.67 -10.12 0.22
N SER A 112 -16.94 -11.24 0.92
CA SER A 112 -16.39 -12.57 0.64
C SER A 112 -16.72 -13.13 -0.76
N PHE A 113 -17.71 -12.54 -1.44
CA PHE A 113 -18.22 -12.97 -2.74
C PHE A 113 -18.15 -11.87 -3.82
N GLN A 114 -17.56 -10.71 -3.50
CA GLN A 114 -17.42 -9.61 -4.45
C GLN A 114 -16.41 -9.92 -5.56
N GLY A 115 -16.45 -9.18 -6.67
CA GLY A 115 -15.50 -9.34 -7.75
C GLY A 115 -15.51 -10.71 -8.44
N ASN A 116 -16.64 -11.42 -8.43
CA ASN A 116 -16.87 -12.67 -9.15
C ASN A 116 -17.85 -12.45 -10.33
N CYS A 117 -18.42 -13.54 -10.85
CA CYS A 117 -19.42 -13.59 -11.92
C CYS A 117 -20.75 -14.20 -11.43
N LEU A 118 -21.09 -13.96 -10.16
CA LEU A 118 -22.29 -14.50 -9.50
C LEU A 118 -23.55 -13.72 -9.92
N ARG A 119 -24.72 -14.36 -9.74
CA ARG A 119 -26.05 -13.82 -10.11
C ARG A 119 -26.74 -13.04 -8.97
N ASP A 120 -26.10 -12.96 -7.80
CA ASP A 120 -26.63 -12.26 -6.63
C ASP A 120 -26.53 -10.74 -6.79
N LYS A 121 -27.61 -10.02 -6.42
CA LYS A 121 -27.77 -8.60 -6.73
C LYS A 121 -27.14 -7.66 -5.70
N ASP A 122 -27.00 -8.12 -4.46
CA ASP A 122 -26.60 -7.29 -3.32
C ASP A 122 -25.07 -7.27 -3.09
N VAL A 123 -24.31 -7.72 -4.09
CA VAL A 123 -22.85 -7.87 -4.04
C VAL A 123 -22.24 -7.23 -5.30
N LYS A 124 -21.14 -6.48 -5.14
CA LYS A 124 -20.41 -5.87 -6.28
C LYS A 124 -19.68 -6.95 -7.09
N GLN A 125 -20.28 -7.42 -8.17
CA GLN A 125 -19.69 -8.39 -9.11
C GLN A 125 -18.84 -7.70 -10.20
N ARG A 126 -18.02 -8.47 -10.94
CA ARG A 126 -17.28 -7.98 -12.11
C ARG A 126 -18.26 -7.58 -13.25
N PRO A 127 -17.86 -6.68 -14.16
CA PRO A 127 -18.62 -6.41 -15.37
C PRO A 127 -18.85 -7.69 -16.18
N SER A 128 -20.05 -7.84 -16.76
CA SER A 128 -20.43 -9.02 -17.54
C SER A 128 -19.57 -9.25 -18.79
N THR A 129 -18.80 -8.24 -19.24
CA THR A 129 -17.80 -8.36 -20.30
C THR A 129 -16.52 -9.11 -19.87
N GLN A 130 -16.21 -9.16 -18.57
CA GLN A 130 -15.10 -9.92 -18.00
C GLN A 130 -15.52 -11.36 -17.62
N CYS A 131 -16.81 -11.65 -17.63
CA CYS A 131 -17.39 -12.94 -17.33
C CYS A 131 -17.71 -13.68 -18.64
N GLY A 132 -17.00 -14.78 -18.92
CA GLY A 132 -17.09 -15.52 -20.19
C GLY A 132 -18.54 -15.78 -20.65
N ALA A 133 -18.83 -15.39 -21.89
CA ALA A 133 -20.20 -15.18 -22.34
C ALA A 133 -21.03 -16.47 -22.47
N PHE A 134 -22.21 -16.48 -21.84
CA PHE A 134 -23.32 -17.39 -22.16
C PHE A 134 -24.62 -16.58 -22.35
N PRO A 135 -25.33 -16.72 -23.49
CA PRO A 135 -26.43 -15.82 -23.83
C PRO A 135 -27.78 -16.26 -23.26
N SER A 136 -28.57 -15.32 -22.76
CA SER A 136 -30.02 -15.44 -22.61
C SER A 136 -30.70 -14.11 -22.96
N LYS A 137 -31.90 -14.19 -23.55
CA LYS A 137 -32.48 -13.09 -24.35
C LYS A 137 -33.28 -12.08 -23.53
N SER A 138 -33.40 -10.89 -24.10
CA SER A 138 -34.20 -9.77 -23.60
C SER A 138 -35.70 -10.00 -23.73
N HIS A 139 -36.47 -9.33 -22.88
CA HIS A 139 -37.77 -8.74 -23.25
C HIS A 139 -38.01 -7.48 -22.40
N GLN A 140 -38.24 -6.34 -23.06
CA GLN A 140 -38.87 -5.16 -22.46
C GLN A 140 -40.31 -5.07 -22.97
N VAL A 141 -41.22 -4.53 -22.16
CA VAL A 141 -42.62 -4.28 -22.51
C VAL A 141 -42.91 -2.78 -22.35
N PRO A 142 -43.36 -2.07 -23.40
CA PRO A 142 -43.73 -0.66 -23.30
C PRO A 142 -45.10 -0.48 -22.64
N LYS A 143 -45.27 0.60 -21.86
CA LYS A 143 -46.57 1.02 -21.31
C LYS A 143 -47.29 1.96 -22.27
N SER A 144 -48.54 1.68 -22.60
CA SER A 144 -49.44 2.64 -23.27
C SER A 144 -50.04 3.65 -22.28
N LYS A 145 -50.51 4.79 -22.80
CA LYS A 145 -51.33 5.78 -22.07
C LYS A 145 -52.76 5.73 -22.63
N HIS A 146 -53.76 5.90 -21.77
CA HIS A 146 -55.11 6.25 -22.19
C HIS A 146 -55.69 7.40 -21.35
N ARG A 147 -56.37 8.33 -22.04
CA ARG A 147 -57.48 9.13 -21.52
C ARG A 147 -58.80 8.47 -21.99
N PRO A 148 -59.94 8.90 -21.45
CA PRO A 148 -60.84 9.66 -22.33
C PRO A 148 -61.40 10.95 -21.71
N THR A 149 -62.07 11.74 -22.55
CA THR A 149 -62.97 12.87 -22.26
C THR A 149 -64.44 12.38 -22.39
N GLU A 150 -65.55 13.13 -22.30
CA GLU A 150 -65.89 14.58 -22.37
C GLU A 150 -66.79 14.94 -21.12
N ASP A 151 -67.60 16.01 -20.98
CA ASP A 151 -68.12 17.07 -21.86
C ASP A 151 -68.41 18.39 -21.05
N VAL A 152 -69.30 19.27 -21.55
CA VAL A 152 -69.52 20.69 -21.20
C VAL A 152 -71.02 20.86 -20.77
N PRO A 153 -71.84 21.81 -21.25
CA PRO A 153 -71.95 23.27 -21.02
C PRO A 153 -72.76 23.68 -19.73
N LYS A 154 -73.19 24.94 -19.44
CA LYS A 154 -73.22 26.24 -20.16
C LYS A 154 -73.35 27.45 -19.18
N HIS A 155 -72.79 28.62 -19.55
CA HIS A 155 -73.06 29.97 -19.00
C HIS A 155 -72.74 30.20 -17.48
N GLN A 156 -72.57 31.42 -16.95
CA GLN A 156 -72.83 32.78 -17.45
C GLN A 156 -71.67 33.76 -17.08
N LYS A 157 -71.72 35.04 -17.49
CA LYS A 157 -70.69 36.08 -17.21
C LYS A 157 -71.23 37.19 -16.32
N GLU A 158 -70.48 37.60 -15.30
CA GLU A 158 -70.59 38.93 -14.65
C GLU A 158 -69.21 39.51 -14.29
N SER A 159 -69.16 40.79 -13.88
CA SER A 159 -67.97 41.64 -13.85
C SER A 159 -67.22 41.71 -12.51
N LYS A 160 -65.89 41.90 -12.56
CA LYS A 160 -65.04 42.14 -11.38
C LYS A 160 -65.22 43.57 -10.80
N PRO A 161 -65.30 43.77 -9.47
CA PRO A 161 -65.29 45.09 -8.86
C PRO A 161 -63.87 45.64 -8.61
N THR A 162 -63.76 46.96 -8.44
CA THR A 162 -62.53 47.77 -8.45
C THR A 162 -61.58 47.60 -7.25
N TRP A 163 -61.80 46.63 -6.35
CA TRP A 163 -61.06 46.49 -5.09
C TRP A 163 -59.63 45.96 -5.23
N LEU A 164 -59.28 45.36 -6.37
CA LEU A 164 -57.94 44.80 -6.61
C LEU A 164 -56.81 45.85 -6.52
N LEU A 165 -57.02 47.07 -7.02
CA LEU A 165 -55.99 48.11 -7.10
C LEU A 165 -55.52 48.59 -5.71
N ALA A 166 -56.39 48.56 -4.70
CA ALA A 166 -56.02 48.87 -3.32
C ALA A 166 -55.15 47.75 -2.69
N LEU A 167 -55.37 46.50 -3.11
CA LEU A 167 -54.61 45.35 -2.62
C LEU A 167 -53.18 45.35 -3.17
N GLU A 168 -53.00 45.64 -4.47
CA GLU A 168 -51.68 45.69 -5.11
C GLU A 168 -50.74 46.70 -4.44
N ILE A 169 -51.22 47.92 -4.16
CA ILE A 169 -50.41 48.99 -3.51
C ILE A 169 -49.94 48.55 -2.11
N ALA A 170 -50.81 47.92 -1.31
CA ALA A 170 -50.46 47.40 0.01
C ALA A 170 -49.41 46.27 -0.08
N THR A 171 -49.51 45.40 -1.09
CA THR A 171 -48.48 44.35 -1.33
C THR A 171 -47.15 44.94 -1.83
N GLY A 172 -47.18 46.03 -2.62
CA GLY A 172 -45.97 46.69 -3.10
C GLY A 172 -45.12 47.29 -1.98
N ILE A 173 -45.75 47.96 -1.01
CA ILE A 173 -45.05 48.58 0.14
C ILE A 173 -44.45 47.53 1.08
N THR A 174 -45.14 46.41 1.29
CA THR A 174 -44.65 45.30 2.13
C THR A 174 -43.53 44.50 1.45
N VAL A 175 -43.60 44.29 0.14
CA VAL A 175 -42.49 43.66 -0.62
C VAL A 175 -41.27 44.58 -0.71
N GLY A 176 -41.46 45.89 -0.95
CA GLY A 176 -40.36 46.86 -1.05
C GLY A 176 -39.59 47.03 0.26
N SER A 177 -40.29 47.05 1.40
CA SER A 177 -39.64 47.11 2.72
C SER A 177 -38.86 45.83 3.06
N LEU A 178 -39.39 44.64 2.72
CA LEU A 178 -38.64 43.37 2.82
C LEU A 178 -37.39 43.35 1.94
N PHE A 179 -37.47 43.89 0.72
CA PHE A 179 -36.32 43.97 -0.21
C PHE A 179 -35.19 44.88 0.33
N LEU A 180 -35.54 46.02 0.94
CA LEU A 180 -34.56 46.91 1.58
C LEU A 180 -33.88 46.26 2.80
N VAL A 181 -34.61 45.45 3.59
CA VAL A 181 -34.03 44.65 4.68
C VAL A 181 -33.10 43.57 4.12
N ALA A 182 -33.49 42.88 3.04
CA ALA A 182 -32.67 41.87 2.38
C ALA A 182 -31.37 42.45 1.80
N LEU A 183 -31.41 43.63 1.18
CA LEU A 183 -30.20 44.35 0.73
C LEU A 183 -29.29 44.73 1.91
N ARG A 184 -29.86 45.19 3.02
CA ARG A 184 -29.08 45.59 4.21
C ARG A 184 -28.40 44.39 4.88
N THR A 185 -29.06 43.24 4.94
CA THR A 185 -28.45 42.00 5.44
C THR A 185 -27.44 41.39 4.45
N ALA A 186 -27.68 41.48 3.14
CA ALA A 186 -26.71 41.07 2.12
C ALA A 186 -25.43 41.92 2.18
N PHE A 187 -25.54 43.25 2.31
CA PHE A 187 -24.38 44.14 2.45
C PHE A 187 -23.58 43.84 3.73
N HIS A 188 -24.26 43.64 4.86
CA HIS A 188 -23.61 43.25 6.11
C HIS A 188 -22.93 41.86 6.02
N ARG A 189 -23.49 40.95 5.22
CA ARG A 189 -22.92 39.63 4.94
C ARG A 189 -21.72 39.67 3.98
N CYS A 190 -21.66 40.65 3.07
CA CYS A 190 -20.50 40.87 2.19
C CYS A 190 -19.31 41.50 2.94
N ASN A 191 -19.57 42.39 3.91
CA ASN A 191 -18.52 42.92 4.80
C ASN A 191 -18.08 41.93 5.91
N SER A 192 -18.72 40.76 6.01
CA SER A 192 -18.33 39.70 6.96
C SER A 192 -17.51 38.63 6.23
N LYS A 193 -16.27 38.39 6.66
CA LYS A 193 -15.44 37.30 6.12
C LYS A 193 -16.20 35.96 6.23
N PRO A 194 -16.31 35.15 5.17
CA PRO A 194 -17.14 33.95 5.18
C PRO A 194 -16.48 32.78 5.93
N ALA A 195 -16.77 32.64 7.22
CA ALA A 195 -16.66 31.35 7.89
C ALA A 195 -17.80 30.44 7.38
N ILE A 196 -17.46 29.40 6.62
CA ILE A 196 -18.44 28.48 6.03
C ILE A 196 -18.88 27.46 7.09
N ILE A 197 -20.06 27.69 7.68
CA ILE A 197 -20.73 26.73 8.57
C ILE A 197 -21.79 25.97 7.75
N ILE A 198 -21.63 24.65 7.63
CA ILE A 198 -22.56 23.77 6.91
C ILE A 198 -23.62 23.22 7.91
N PRO A 199 -24.94 23.36 7.65
CA PRO A 199 -25.96 22.82 8.56
C PRO A 199 -25.98 21.28 8.53
N TRP A 200 -25.67 20.65 9.66
CA TRP A 200 -25.70 19.19 9.83
C TRP A 200 -27.12 18.63 10.02
N LYS A 201 -27.38 17.40 9.52
CA LYS A 201 -28.49 16.57 10.04
C LYS A 201 -28.36 15.06 9.84
N LYS A 202 -27.45 14.40 10.59
CA LYS A 202 -27.81 13.29 11.50
C LYS A 202 -26.63 12.70 12.28
N SER A 203 -26.69 12.87 13.62
CA SER A 203 -26.26 11.89 14.64
C SER A 203 -24.95 11.10 14.41
N ALA A 204 -23.82 11.76 14.68
CA ALA A 204 -22.72 11.16 15.43
C ALA A 204 -22.53 11.99 16.72
N SER A 205 -21.78 11.48 17.71
CA SER A 205 -21.68 12.10 19.04
C SER A 205 -20.91 13.43 19.04
N GLU A 206 -21.28 14.38 19.90
CA GLU A 206 -20.66 15.71 20.04
C GLU A 206 -19.30 15.66 20.79
N LYS A 207 -18.42 14.72 20.42
CA LYS A 207 -17.11 14.49 21.05
C LYS A 207 -16.00 14.16 20.04
N GLU A 208 -15.83 14.95 18.98
CA GLU A 208 -14.61 14.88 18.16
C GLU A 208 -14.30 16.14 17.31
N GLN A 209 -14.58 17.34 17.84
CA GLN A 209 -14.09 18.60 17.25
C GLN A 209 -12.88 19.16 18.00
N LEU A 210 -11.80 18.37 18.08
CA LEU A 210 -10.47 18.94 18.25
C LEU A 210 -10.03 19.45 16.87
N ALA A 211 -10.16 20.76 16.65
CA ALA A 211 -9.73 21.41 15.41
C ALA A 211 -8.19 21.45 15.33
N VAL A 212 -7.58 20.33 14.94
CA VAL A 212 -6.15 20.24 14.63
C VAL A 212 -5.87 21.23 13.50
N TYR A 213 -5.21 22.34 13.82
CA TYR A 213 -4.85 23.36 12.85
C TYR A 213 -3.78 22.80 11.90
N VAL A 214 -4.25 22.36 10.73
CA VAL A 214 -3.42 22.12 9.54
C VAL A 214 -2.77 23.44 9.15
N ASP A 215 -1.44 23.47 9.19
CA ASP A 215 -0.69 24.60 8.63
C ASP A 215 -0.77 24.54 7.10
N SER A 216 -1.34 25.58 6.50
CA SER A 216 -1.52 25.67 5.05
C SER A 216 -0.27 26.11 4.31
N GLU A 217 0.76 26.60 5.01
CA GLU A 217 2.04 27.00 4.41
C GLU A 217 3.05 25.84 4.40
N LEU A 218 2.91 24.84 5.29
CA LEU A 218 3.85 23.71 5.45
C LEU A 218 4.16 22.91 4.17
N LEU A 219 3.23 22.87 3.20
CA LEU A 219 3.37 22.14 1.93
C LEU A 219 3.39 23.05 0.69
N LYS A 220 3.56 24.36 0.88
CA LYS A 220 3.42 25.38 -0.16
C LYS A 220 4.40 25.23 -1.32
N ASP A 221 5.63 24.83 -1.01
CA ASP A 221 6.71 24.68 -1.98
C ASP A 221 6.87 23.22 -2.48
N VAL A 222 5.98 22.31 -2.06
CA VAL A 222 5.99 20.90 -2.48
C VAL A 222 4.99 20.68 -3.61
N THR A 223 5.42 20.07 -4.72
CA THR A 223 4.57 19.81 -5.89
C THR A 223 3.32 19.01 -5.49
N LYS A 224 2.13 19.59 -5.67
CA LYS A 224 0.87 18.89 -5.52
C LYS A 224 0.34 18.41 -6.87
N TYR A 225 0.31 17.10 -7.07
CA TYR A 225 -0.36 16.45 -8.19
C TYR A 225 -1.86 16.24 -7.92
N SER A 226 -2.66 16.21 -8.98
CA SER A 226 -4.02 15.67 -8.95
C SER A 226 -3.99 14.15 -9.12
N ARG A 227 -5.06 13.50 -8.66
CA ARG A 227 -5.25 12.06 -8.84
C ARG A 227 -5.38 11.68 -10.32
N GLN A 228 -6.02 12.54 -11.13
CA GLN A 228 -6.20 12.31 -12.57
C GLN A 228 -4.85 12.33 -13.34
N GLU A 229 -3.91 13.17 -12.95
CA GLU A 229 -2.55 13.17 -13.54
C GLU A 229 -1.82 11.86 -13.22
N LEU A 230 -1.96 11.35 -12.00
CA LEU A 230 -1.37 10.09 -11.56
C LEU A 230 -2.08 8.86 -12.15
N GLU A 231 -3.40 8.90 -12.36
CA GLU A 231 -4.14 7.87 -13.11
C GLU A 231 -3.61 7.73 -14.53
N VAL A 232 -3.35 8.84 -15.21
CA VAL A 232 -2.78 8.84 -16.56
C VAL A 232 -1.31 8.42 -16.57
N ALA A 233 -0.53 8.77 -15.54
CA ALA A 233 0.88 8.38 -15.42
C ALA A 233 1.07 6.89 -15.07
N CYS A 234 0.17 6.29 -14.29
CA CYS A 234 0.23 4.92 -13.77
C CYS A 234 -0.73 3.94 -14.47
N GLU A 235 -1.13 4.24 -15.72
CA GLU A 235 -2.01 3.40 -16.55
C GLU A 235 -3.28 2.94 -15.81
N ASP A 236 -4.12 3.90 -15.41
CA ASP A 236 -5.34 3.70 -14.60
C ASP A 236 -5.08 2.96 -13.27
N PHE A 237 -3.90 3.18 -12.67
CA PHE A 237 -3.37 2.48 -11.49
C PHE A 237 -3.29 0.95 -11.65
N SER A 238 -3.07 0.45 -12.87
CA SER A 238 -2.95 -0.99 -13.12
C SER A 238 -1.55 -1.55 -12.81
N ASN A 239 -0.50 -0.73 -12.92
CA ASN A 239 0.89 -1.16 -12.81
C ASN A 239 1.39 -1.19 -11.34
N ILE A 240 0.88 -2.15 -10.56
CA ILE A 240 1.25 -2.35 -9.14
C ILE A 240 2.61 -3.04 -9.03
N ILE A 241 3.59 -2.34 -8.44
CA ILE A 241 4.92 -2.88 -8.11
C ILE A 241 5.06 -3.28 -6.64
N GLY A 242 4.23 -2.74 -5.74
CA GLY A 242 4.28 -3.04 -4.30
C GLY A 242 2.91 -3.02 -3.63
N SER A 243 2.74 -3.79 -2.57
CA SER A 243 1.51 -3.84 -1.76
C SER A 243 1.82 -4.24 -0.33
N SER A 244 1.37 -3.43 0.62
CA SER A 244 1.29 -3.78 2.05
C SER A 244 -0.19 -3.89 2.48
N LEU A 245 -0.45 -3.89 3.79
CA LEU A 245 -1.81 -3.78 4.34
C LEU A 245 -2.38 -2.37 4.15
N ASP A 246 -1.54 -1.35 4.31
CA ASP A 246 -1.94 0.06 4.46
C ASP A 246 -1.46 0.94 3.27
N SER A 247 -0.73 0.36 2.32
CA SER A 247 -0.19 1.06 1.15
C SER A 247 -0.16 0.19 -0.11
N LEU A 248 -0.33 0.84 -1.27
CA LEU A 248 -0.14 0.28 -2.61
C LEU A 248 0.87 1.15 -3.36
N VAL A 249 1.82 0.54 -4.05
CA VAL A 249 2.86 1.24 -4.82
C VAL A 249 2.68 0.94 -6.30
N TYR A 250 2.46 1.98 -7.10
CA TYR A 250 2.30 1.90 -8.55
C TYR A 250 3.54 2.44 -9.25
N LYS A 251 3.99 1.80 -10.33
CA LYS A 251 4.91 2.42 -11.28
C LYS A 251 4.13 3.30 -12.25
N GLY A 252 4.73 4.41 -12.68
CA GLY A 252 4.23 5.21 -13.78
C GLY A 252 5.33 5.99 -14.50
N THR A 253 4.94 6.78 -15.49
CA THR A 253 5.85 7.68 -16.22
C THR A 253 5.18 9.05 -16.38
N MET A 254 5.84 10.11 -15.92
CA MET A 254 5.32 11.48 -16.12
C MET A 254 5.41 11.90 -17.59
N LYS A 255 4.46 12.70 -18.07
CA LYS A 255 4.39 13.14 -19.48
C LYS A 255 5.63 13.98 -19.85
N GLY A 256 6.58 13.37 -20.54
CA GLY A 256 7.87 14.00 -20.85
C GLY A 256 8.79 14.18 -19.63
N GLY A 257 8.56 13.42 -18.56
CA GLY A 257 9.32 13.44 -17.32
C GLY A 257 9.86 12.05 -16.94
N PRO A 258 10.36 11.89 -15.70
CA PRO A 258 10.94 10.63 -15.24
C PRO A 258 9.90 9.53 -15.02
N GLU A 259 10.38 8.30 -14.83
CA GLU A 259 9.59 7.23 -14.20
C GLU A 259 9.36 7.55 -12.71
N ILE A 260 8.18 7.18 -12.21
CA ILE A 260 7.71 7.52 -10.87
C ILE A 260 7.23 6.29 -10.10
N ALA A 261 7.43 6.31 -8.79
CA ALA A 261 6.77 5.42 -7.84
C ALA A 261 5.68 6.21 -7.09
N VAL A 262 4.41 5.85 -7.29
CA VAL A 262 3.27 6.46 -6.61
C VAL A 262 2.82 5.55 -5.47
N ILE A 263 3.05 5.97 -4.22
CA ILE A 263 2.55 5.27 -3.04
C ILE A 263 1.17 5.83 -2.71
N SER A 264 0.12 5.02 -2.79
CA SER A 264 -1.20 5.35 -2.27
C SER A 264 -1.40 4.73 -0.89
N LEU A 265 -1.67 5.57 0.11
CA LEU A 265 -2.15 5.10 1.40
C LEU A 265 -3.56 4.53 1.21
N SER A 266 -3.80 3.34 1.74
CA SER A 266 -5.03 2.54 1.56
C SER A 266 -5.98 2.62 2.77
N ILE A 267 -5.76 3.62 3.64
CA ILE A 267 -6.64 3.93 4.77
C ILE A 267 -7.95 4.54 4.24
N LYS A 268 -9.08 3.98 4.66
CA LYS A 268 -10.41 4.52 4.33
C LYS A 268 -10.63 5.89 5.00
N GLU A 269 -11.39 6.76 4.33
CA GLU A 269 -11.84 8.06 4.87
C GLU A 269 -12.47 7.96 6.27
N GLU A 270 -13.26 6.90 6.52
CA GLU A 270 -13.93 6.66 7.82
C GLU A 270 -12.97 6.45 9.01
N HIS A 271 -11.67 6.21 8.75
CA HIS A 271 -10.61 6.08 9.76
C HIS A 271 -9.58 7.22 9.70
N TRP A 272 -9.69 8.17 8.76
CA TRP A 272 -8.69 9.23 8.56
C TRP A 272 -8.90 10.41 9.51
N THR A 273 -8.31 10.31 10.71
CA THR A 273 -8.39 11.34 11.75
C THR A 273 -7.62 12.62 11.36
N GLY A 274 -7.94 13.74 12.02
CA GLY A 274 -7.16 14.99 11.90
C GLY A 274 -5.69 14.84 12.33
N TYR A 275 -5.38 13.85 13.18
CA TYR A 275 -3.99 13.51 13.51
C TYR A 275 -3.26 12.83 12.34
N LEU A 276 -3.90 11.89 11.64
CA LEU A 276 -3.32 11.26 10.44
C LEU A 276 -3.11 12.29 9.32
N GLU A 277 -4.02 13.26 9.14
CA GLU A 277 -3.84 14.37 8.21
C GLU A 277 -2.62 15.24 8.58
N LEU A 278 -2.42 15.57 9.87
CA LEU A 278 -1.27 16.34 10.34
C LEU A 278 0.05 15.56 10.17
N TYR A 279 0.08 14.28 10.54
CA TYR A 279 1.26 13.44 10.33
C TYR A 279 1.59 13.29 8.84
N PHE A 280 0.57 13.14 7.97
CA PHE A 280 0.79 13.06 6.53
C PHE A 280 1.48 14.31 5.98
N GLN A 281 1.05 15.49 6.41
CA GLN A 281 1.65 16.75 5.95
C GLN A 281 3.08 16.94 6.47
N ARG A 282 3.34 16.60 7.74
CA ARG A 282 4.70 16.63 8.30
C ARG A 282 5.64 15.68 7.57
N GLU A 283 5.18 14.48 7.25
CA GLU A 283 5.98 13.49 6.54
C GLU A 283 6.30 13.93 5.10
N VAL A 284 5.32 14.48 4.37
CA VAL A 284 5.54 15.08 3.05
C VAL A 284 6.56 16.22 3.13
N ALA A 285 6.50 17.08 4.17
CA ALA A 285 7.44 18.17 4.35
C ALA A 285 8.86 17.71 4.71
N ASP A 286 9.00 16.70 5.60
CA ASP A 286 10.29 16.12 5.95
C ASP A 286 10.93 15.38 4.76
N LEU A 287 10.15 14.62 4.00
CA LEU A 287 10.62 13.94 2.78
C LEU A 287 10.95 14.93 1.64
N ALA A 288 10.26 16.07 1.54
CA ALA A 288 10.54 17.10 0.53
C ALA A 288 11.86 17.86 0.78
N ARG A 289 12.41 17.80 2.00
CA ARG A 289 13.74 18.36 2.34
C ARG A 289 14.90 17.49 1.81
N LEU A 290 14.63 16.24 1.42
CA LEU A 290 15.66 15.26 1.05
C LEU A 290 16.11 15.41 -0.41
N ASN A 291 17.38 15.75 -0.61
CA ASN A 291 17.99 15.88 -1.94
C ASN A 291 19.48 15.49 -1.88
N HIS A 292 19.77 14.20 -2.03
CA HIS A 292 21.10 13.61 -2.10
C HIS A 292 21.07 12.39 -3.05
N ASP A 293 22.14 12.15 -3.81
CA ASP A 293 22.15 11.16 -4.89
C ASP A 293 21.84 9.73 -4.43
N SER A 294 22.21 9.37 -3.19
CA SER A 294 21.93 8.05 -2.61
C SER A 294 20.66 7.98 -1.74
N VAL A 295 19.74 8.95 -1.87
CA VAL A 295 18.45 8.99 -1.17
C VAL A 295 17.30 9.07 -2.18
N GLY A 296 16.16 8.45 -1.87
CA GLY A 296 14.95 8.48 -2.69
C GLY A 296 14.32 9.87 -2.70
N LYS A 297 14.25 10.48 -3.88
CA LYS A 297 13.76 11.84 -4.06
C LYS A 297 12.24 11.89 -4.12
N LEU A 298 11.62 12.66 -3.23
CA LEU A 298 10.20 13.01 -3.34
C LEU A 298 10.03 14.05 -4.46
N LEU A 299 9.21 13.72 -5.46
CA LEU A 299 8.83 14.62 -6.55
C LEU A 299 7.57 15.44 -6.22
N GLY A 300 6.72 14.90 -5.34
CA GLY A 300 5.52 15.58 -4.85
C GLY A 300 4.55 14.66 -4.13
N TYR A 301 3.31 15.12 -3.99
CA TYR A 301 2.23 14.40 -3.29
C TYR A 301 0.87 14.63 -3.97
N CYS A 302 -0.10 13.77 -3.72
CA CYS A 302 -1.50 14.00 -4.07
C CYS A 302 -2.39 13.96 -2.82
N ARG A 303 -3.31 14.93 -2.74
CA ARG A 303 -4.31 15.05 -1.67
C ARG A 303 -5.65 15.42 -2.27
N GLU A 304 -6.61 14.48 -2.20
CA GLU A 304 -7.99 14.68 -2.64
C GLU A 304 -8.99 14.14 -1.62
N ILE A 305 -10.23 14.67 -1.70
CA ILE A 305 -11.33 14.37 -0.79
C ILE A 305 -12.37 13.47 -1.46
N SER A 306 -12.54 13.55 -2.79
CA SER A 306 -13.54 12.76 -3.52
C SER A 306 -12.98 12.30 -4.87
N PRO A 307 -12.61 11.01 -5.03
CA PRO A 307 -12.53 10.00 -3.98
C PRO A 307 -11.41 10.33 -2.98
N PHE A 308 -11.62 9.99 -1.70
CA PHE A 308 -10.62 10.22 -0.65
C PHE A 308 -9.28 9.56 -1.02
N THR A 309 -8.23 10.37 -1.15
CA THR A 309 -6.92 9.91 -1.67
C THR A 309 -5.77 10.64 -1.00
N ARG A 310 -4.76 9.89 -0.57
CA ARG A 310 -3.47 10.38 -0.05
C ARG A 310 -2.36 9.59 -0.73
N MET A 311 -1.52 10.27 -1.50
CA MET A 311 -0.41 9.64 -2.21
C MET A 311 0.88 10.44 -2.08
N LEU A 312 2.01 9.72 -2.15
CA LEU A 312 3.35 10.26 -2.36
C LEU A 312 3.82 9.91 -3.77
N VAL A 313 4.64 10.77 -4.36
CA VAL A 313 5.24 10.56 -5.69
C VAL A 313 6.75 10.67 -5.55
N PHE A 314 7.46 9.56 -5.73
CA PHE A 314 8.92 9.48 -5.73
C PHE A 314 9.47 9.26 -7.13
N GLU A 315 10.74 9.61 -7.33
CA GLU A 315 11.55 9.16 -8.46
C GLU A 315 11.72 7.62 -8.41
N TYR A 316 11.50 6.92 -9.53
CA TYR A 316 11.57 5.46 -9.55
C TYR A 316 12.99 4.94 -9.79
N ALA A 317 13.42 3.99 -8.94
CA ALA A 317 14.64 3.23 -9.12
C ALA A 317 14.31 1.89 -9.82
N SER A 318 14.72 1.75 -11.08
CA SER A 318 14.19 0.75 -12.00
C SER A 318 14.68 -0.69 -11.81
N ASN A 319 15.71 -0.92 -10.99
CA ASN A 319 16.28 -2.26 -10.78
C ASN A 319 15.67 -3.01 -9.57
N GLY A 320 14.79 -2.37 -8.78
CA GLY A 320 14.20 -2.98 -7.59
C GLY A 320 15.08 -2.84 -6.34
N THR A 321 14.95 -3.76 -5.38
CA THR A 321 15.67 -3.69 -4.08
C THR A 321 16.99 -4.45 -4.05
N LEU A 322 17.86 -4.06 -3.12
CA LEU A 322 19.06 -4.81 -2.75
C LEU A 322 18.72 -6.20 -2.18
N HIS A 323 17.62 -6.32 -1.43
CA HIS A 323 17.12 -7.59 -0.90
C HIS A 323 16.83 -8.60 -2.03
N GLU A 324 16.18 -8.15 -3.11
CA GLU A 324 15.89 -9.01 -4.27
C GLU A 324 17.16 -9.49 -4.96
N HIS A 325 18.17 -8.63 -5.11
CA HIS A 325 19.45 -8.99 -5.70
C HIS A 325 20.30 -9.95 -4.87
N LEU A 326 20.22 -9.88 -3.53
CA LEU A 326 20.99 -10.75 -2.64
C LEU A 326 20.33 -12.13 -2.41
N HIS A 327 18.99 -12.22 -2.44
CA HIS A 327 18.28 -13.44 -2.00
C HIS A 327 17.39 -14.10 -3.06
N TYR A 328 17.07 -13.43 -4.17
CA TYR A 328 16.11 -13.93 -5.18
C TYR A 328 16.58 -13.81 -6.65
N GLY A 329 17.59 -12.99 -6.94
CA GLY A 329 18.21 -12.88 -8.27
C GLY A 329 19.27 -13.95 -8.53
N GLU A 330 19.88 -13.90 -9.72
CA GLU A 330 21.16 -14.57 -9.96
C GLU A 330 22.27 -13.78 -9.22
N GLY A 331 22.79 -14.31 -8.12
CA GLY A 331 23.77 -13.63 -7.24
C GLY A 331 25.07 -13.20 -7.95
N SER A 332 25.33 -13.78 -9.12
CA SER A 332 26.37 -13.41 -10.08
C SER A 332 26.39 -11.93 -10.50
N GLN A 333 25.28 -11.19 -10.36
CA GLN A 333 25.21 -9.78 -10.77
C GLN A 333 25.86 -8.78 -9.79
N LEU A 334 26.02 -9.16 -8.52
CA LEU A 334 26.64 -8.30 -7.49
C LEU A 334 28.08 -8.74 -7.19
N SER A 335 29.03 -8.35 -8.05
CA SER A 335 30.47 -8.54 -7.80
C SER A 335 30.96 -7.78 -6.56
N TRP A 336 32.11 -8.18 -5.99
CA TRP A 336 32.68 -7.52 -4.79
C TRP A 336 32.79 -5.99 -4.95
N THR A 337 33.38 -5.50 -6.05
CA THR A 337 33.50 -4.05 -6.35
C THR A 337 32.15 -3.35 -6.47
N ARG A 338 31.08 -4.06 -6.90
CA ARG A 338 29.72 -3.50 -6.95
C ARG A 338 29.05 -3.47 -5.57
N ARG A 339 29.25 -4.52 -4.76
CA ARG A 339 28.85 -4.54 -3.34
C ARG A 339 29.54 -3.41 -2.56
N MET A 340 30.82 -3.16 -2.80
CA MET A 340 31.55 -2.03 -2.20
C MET A 340 30.99 -0.65 -2.62
N ARG A 341 30.64 -0.45 -3.90
CA ARG A 341 29.97 0.79 -4.34
C ARG A 341 28.61 1.01 -3.67
N ILE A 342 27.82 -0.05 -3.51
CA ILE A 342 26.54 -0.01 -2.80
C ILE A 342 26.76 0.37 -1.33
N ILE A 343 27.75 -0.22 -0.65
CA ILE A 343 28.14 0.14 0.72
C ILE A 343 28.52 1.62 0.84
N LEU A 344 29.38 2.12 -0.05
CA LEU A 344 29.80 3.53 -0.07
C LEU A 344 28.62 4.48 -0.30
N GLY A 345 27.70 4.16 -1.22
CA GLY A 345 26.51 4.98 -1.46
C GLY A 345 25.54 4.99 -0.28
N ILE A 346 25.30 3.85 0.37
CA ILE A 346 24.50 3.77 1.61
C ILE A 346 25.15 4.63 2.71
N ALA A 347 26.47 4.51 2.92
CA ALA A 347 27.19 5.28 3.92
C ALA A 347 27.10 6.80 3.68
N ARG A 348 27.25 7.24 2.41
CA ARG A 348 27.06 8.65 2.01
C ARG A 348 25.64 9.14 2.27
N GLY A 349 24.63 8.35 1.87
CA GLY A 349 23.23 8.68 2.13
C GLY A 349 22.92 8.82 3.62
N LEU A 350 23.40 7.89 4.46
CA LEU A 350 23.22 7.97 5.92
C LEU A 350 24.01 9.11 6.56
N LYS A 351 25.23 9.43 6.09
CA LYS A 351 25.99 10.61 6.52
C LYS A 351 25.18 11.89 6.26
N TYR A 352 24.67 12.06 5.04
CA TYR A 352 23.81 13.19 4.68
C TYR A 352 22.60 13.30 5.61
N LEU A 353 21.86 12.20 5.79
CA LEU A 353 20.65 12.17 6.63
C LEU A 353 20.94 12.47 8.12
N HIS A 354 22.06 12.00 8.66
CA HIS A 354 22.39 12.13 10.09
C HIS A 354 23.18 13.38 10.47
N ALA A 355 23.97 13.98 9.55
CA ALA A 355 24.95 15.02 9.88
C ALA A 355 24.92 16.26 8.95
N GLU A 356 24.26 16.19 7.78
CA GLU A 356 24.18 17.32 6.83
C GLU A 356 22.77 17.95 6.79
N LEU A 357 21.78 17.30 7.40
CA LEU A 357 20.42 17.81 7.59
C LEU A 357 20.19 18.38 9.00
N GLU A 358 19.55 19.55 9.06
CA GLU A 358 19.07 20.19 10.28
C GLU A 358 17.54 20.40 10.20
N PRO A 359 16.74 19.84 11.15
CA PRO A 359 17.11 18.75 12.04
C PRO A 359 17.43 17.46 11.25
N PRO A 360 18.23 16.53 11.83
CA PRO A 360 18.55 15.24 11.22
C PRO A 360 17.34 14.37 10.88
N PHE A 361 17.54 13.42 9.97
CA PHE A 361 16.52 12.47 9.51
C PHE A 361 16.99 11.02 9.74
N THR A 362 16.09 10.15 10.20
CA THR A 362 16.36 8.70 10.36
C THR A 362 15.34 7.88 9.58
N ILE A 363 15.81 6.91 8.79
CA ILE A 363 14.98 5.90 8.12
C ILE A 363 14.41 4.95 9.18
N SER A 364 13.09 4.79 9.21
CA SER A 364 12.31 4.08 10.25
C SER A 364 12.59 2.58 10.30
N GLU A 365 12.79 1.93 9.14
CA GLU A 365 13.15 0.52 9.03
C GLU A 365 14.33 0.34 8.04
N LEU A 366 15.54 0.76 8.44
CA LEU A 366 16.74 0.57 7.62
C LEU A 366 17.08 -0.93 7.47
N ASN A 367 16.87 -1.49 6.28
CA ASN A 367 17.19 -2.88 5.90
C ASN A 367 17.36 -3.00 4.37
N SER A 368 17.70 -4.18 3.85
CA SER A 368 17.98 -4.40 2.42
C SER A 368 16.77 -4.16 1.48
N SER A 369 15.54 -4.10 2.01
CA SER A 369 14.33 -3.74 1.26
C SER A 369 14.06 -2.23 1.23
N ALA A 370 14.73 -1.45 2.10
CA ALA A 370 14.72 0.02 2.09
C ALA A 370 15.85 0.61 1.21
N VAL A 371 16.75 -0.24 0.69
CA VAL A 371 17.76 0.11 -0.30
C VAL A 371 17.26 -0.29 -1.69
N TYR A 372 16.87 0.68 -2.50
CA TYR A 372 16.57 0.48 -3.92
C TYR A 372 17.82 0.66 -4.77
N LEU A 373 17.82 0.12 -5.99
CA LEU A 373 18.94 0.18 -6.92
C LEU A 373 18.50 0.76 -8.28
N THR A 374 19.33 1.65 -8.82
CA THR A 374 19.23 2.13 -10.21
C THR A 374 19.90 1.16 -11.19
N GLU A 375 19.83 1.44 -12.49
CA GLU A 375 20.36 0.59 -13.56
C GLU A 375 21.90 0.43 -13.53
N ASP A 376 22.59 1.45 -13.03
CA ASP A 376 24.04 1.45 -12.75
C ASP A 376 24.40 0.81 -11.39
N PHE A 377 23.39 0.29 -10.67
CA PHE A 377 23.48 -0.28 -9.31
C PHE A 377 23.89 0.73 -8.23
N SER A 378 23.60 2.03 -8.41
CA SER A 378 23.71 3.00 -7.33
C SER A 378 22.54 2.86 -6.33
N PRO A 379 22.80 2.93 -5.01
CA PRO A 379 21.76 2.75 -4.00
C PRO A 379 20.93 4.02 -3.81
N LYS A 380 19.61 3.85 -3.65
CA LYS A 380 18.65 4.87 -3.25
C LYS A 380 18.00 4.44 -1.93
N LEU A 381 18.31 5.14 -0.83
CA LEU A 381 17.69 4.90 0.47
C LEU A 381 16.28 5.51 0.52
N VAL A 382 15.25 4.70 0.80
CA VAL A 382 13.86 5.18 0.81
C VAL A 382 13.08 4.65 2.01
N ASP A 383 12.56 5.54 2.84
CA ASP A 383 11.68 5.19 3.96
C ASP A 383 10.22 5.12 3.50
N PHE A 384 9.84 3.97 2.94
CA PHE A 384 8.45 3.68 2.58
C PHE A 384 7.59 3.24 3.78
N GLU A 385 8.19 2.98 4.94
CA GLU A 385 7.53 2.28 6.06
C GLU A 385 7.26 3.17 7.28
N SER A 386 7.77 4.40 7.32
CA SER A 386 7.44 5.43 8.33
C SER A 386 5.93 5.59 8.58
N TRP A 387 5.12 5.34 7.55
CA TRP A 387 3.66 5.32 7.58
C TRP A 387 3.07 4.30 8.56
N LYS A 388 3.63 3.09 8.66
CA LYS A 388 3.23 2.11 9.68
C LYS A 388 3.49 2.65 11.08
N THR A 389 4.64 3.29 11.28
CA THR A 389 5.00 3.93 12.55
C THR A 389 4.07 5.11 12.87
N ILE A 390 3.63 5.88 11.86
CA ILE A 390 2.63 6.96 12.01
C ILE A 390 1.27 6.40 12.45
N ILE A 391 0.78 5.33 11.81
CA ILE A 391 -0.50 4.68 12.16
C ILE A 391 -0.44 4.17 13.61
N ALA A 392 0.57 3.39 13.96
CA ALA A 392 0.74 2.82 15.29
C ALA A 392 0.97 3.89 16.41
N ARG A 393 1.48 5.07 16.05
CA ARG A 393 1.56 6.25 16.96
C ARG A 393 0.19 6.91 17.12
N SER A 394 -0.60 7.04 16.04
CA SER A 394 -1.96 7.61 16.09
C SER A 394 -2.90 6.78 16.96
N GLU A 395 -2.87 5.45 16.85
CA GLU A 395 -3.69 4.55 17.66
C GLU A 395 -3.39 4.72 19.15
N LYS A 396 -2.11 4.64 19.55
CA LYS A 396 -1.66 4.79 20.94
C LYS A 396 -2.06 6.15 21.55
N ASN A 397 -1.91 7.24 20.79
CA ASN A 397 -2.21 8.58 21.27
C ASN A 397 -3.72 8.86 21.41
N SER A 398 -4.58 8.08 20.74
CA SER A 398 -6.05 8.21 20.91
C SER A 398 -6.55 7.75 22.29
N GLY A 399 -5.75 6.94 23.01
CA GLY A 399 -6.14 6.38 24.31
C GLY A 399 -6.02 7.33 25.53
N SER A 400 -5.27 8.43 25.43
CA SER A 400 -4.87 9.23 26.60
C SER A 400 -5.68 10.53 26.79
N ILE A 401 -7.01 10.42 26.96
CA ILE A 401 -7.90 11.57 27.22
C ILE A 401 -8.08 11.79 28.73
N GLY A 402 -7.16 12.56 29.33
CA GLY A 402 -7.26 13.01 30.72
C GLY A 402 -8.31 14.13 30.91
N SER A 403 -8.86 14.25 32.12
CA SER A 403 -10.04 15.10 32.41
C SER A 403 -9.78 16.61 32.52
N ASN A 404 -8.55 17.08 32.31
CA ASN A 404 -8.21 18.50 32.41
C ASN A 404 -8.05 19.09 31.00
N GLY A 405 -8.56 20.31 30.79
CA GLY A 405 -8.72 20.91 29.46
C GLY A 405 -7.47 20.81 28.59
N ALA A 406 -7.62 20.14 27.44
CA ALA A 406 -6.51 19.75 26.57
C ALA A 406 -5.89 20.95 25.83
N MET A 407 -5.03 21.70 26.51
CA MET A 407 -3.91 22.33 25.84
C MET A 407 -3.06 21.18 25.27
N CYS A 408 -2.99 21.10 23.94
CA CYS A 408 -2.17 20.11 23.25
C CYS A 408 -0.68 20.42 23.45
N LEU A 409 -0.17 20.09 24.64
CA LEU A 409 1.20 19.63 24.79
C LEU A 409 1.33 18.42 23.86
N LEU A 410 1.92 18.64 22.67
CA LEU A 410 2.49 17.53 21.92
C LEU A 410 3.50 16.87 22.88
N PRO A 411 3.40 15.56 23.19
CA PRO A 411 4.47 14.87 23.89
C PRO A 411 5.72 15.00 23.01
N SER A 412 6.68 15.82 23.47
CA SER A 412 7.52 16.71 22.67
C SER A 412 7.96 16.10 21.34
N SER A 413 7.14 16.30 20.29
CA SER A 413 7.13 15.38 19.14
C SER A 413 8.30 15.56 18.17
N VAL A 414 9.27 16.40 18.54
CA VAL A 414 10.57 16.57 17.89
C VAL A 414 11.54 15.52 18.43
N GLU A 415 11.60 15.34 19.75
CA GLU A 415 12.57 14.44 20.42
C GLU A 415 12.36 12.97 20.02
N ASN A 416 11.11 12.54 19.83
CA ASN A 416 10.79 11.16 19.39
C ASN A 416 10.85 10.93 17.87
N ARG A 417 11.27 11.93 17.07
CA ARG A 417 11.78 11.73 15.68
C ARG A 417 13.31 11.68 15.61
N HIS A 418 14.02 12.02 16.69
CA HIS A 418 15.47 11.82 16.82
C HIS A 418 15.84 10.40 17.30
N LEU A 419 14.85 9.50 17.41
CA LEU A 419 15.03 8.07 17.69
C LEU A 419 15.15 7.30 16.36
N ASP A 420 16.27 6.64 16.04
CA ASP A 420 17.54 6.59 16.75
C ASP A 420 18.70 6.48 15.75
N ILE A 421 19.60 7.47 15.75
CA ILE A 421 20.82 7.46 14.92
C ILE A 421 21.68 6.22 15.22
N GLN A 422 21.72 5.76 16.48
CA GLN A 422 22.45 4.55 16.89
C GLN A 422 21.76 3.26 16.44
N GLY A 423 20.43 3.29 16.26
CA GLY A 423 19.65 2.25 15.62
C GLY A 423 20.00 2.12 14.14
N ASN A 424 20.12 3.24 13.42
CA ASN A 424 20.53 3.23 12.02
C ASN A 424 22.00 2.86 11.82
N ILE A 425 22.92 3.25 12.71
CA ILE A 425 24.31 2.77 12.69
C ILE A 425 24.35 1.24 12.89
N HIS A 426 23.60 0.70 13.86
CA HIS A 426 23.51 -0.75 14.08
C HIS A 426 22.90 -1.50 12.90
N ALA A 427 21.82 -0.97 12.32
CA ALA A 427 21.18 -1.53 11.14
C ALA A 427 22.09 -1.44 9.89
N PHE A 428 22.92 -0.40 9.76
CA PHE A 428 23.98 -0.34 8.76
C PHE A 428 25.02 -1.47 8.97
N GLY A 429 25.41 -1.76 10.20
CA GLY A 429 26.26 -2.92 10.52
C GLY A 429 25.66 -4.27 10.08
N ILE A 430 24.33 -4.44 10.22
CA ILE A 430 23.63 -5.62 9.70
C ILE A 430 23.61 -5.63 8.17
N LEU A 431 23.34 -4.49 7.53
CA LEU A 431 23.36 -4.34 6.07
C LEU A 431 24.74 -4.68 5.47
N LEU A 432 25.82 -4.17 6.06
CA LEU A 432 27.19 -4.52 5.66
C LEU A 432 27.39 -6.05 5.65
N LEU A 433 26.98 -6.71 6.74
CA LEU A 433 27.12 -8.15 6.93
C LEU A 433 26.25 -8.96 5.96
N GLU A 434 25.01 -8.55 5.73
CA GLU A 434 24.09 -9.11 4.72
C GLU A 434 24.69 -8.97 3.30
N ILE A 435 25.24 -7.81 2.97
CA ILE A 435 25.87 -7.53 1.67
C ILE A 435 27.11 -8.43 1.45
N ILE A 436 28.06 -8.49 2.39
CA ILE A 436 29.30 -9.28 2.16
C ILE A 436 29.07 -10.79 2.20
N SER A 437 28.06 -11.28 2.93
CA SER A 437 27.82 -12.71 3.12
C SER A 437 26.76 -13.32 2.22
N GLY A 438 25.91 -12.52 1.57
CA GLY A 438 24.77 -13.00 0.78
C GLY A 438 23.70 -13.71 1.62
N ARG A 439 23.68 -13.50 2.94
CA ARG A 439 22.78 -14.20 3.88
C ARG A 439 21.72 -13.26 4.44
N PRO A 440 20.46 -13.70 4.57
CA PRO A 440 19.40 -12.86 5.13
C PRO A 440 19.64 -12.60 6.63
N PRO A 441 19.24 -11.44 7.18
CA PRO A 441 19.47 -11.06 8.58
C PRO A 441 18.94 -12.07 9.63
N PHE A 442 17.93 -12.84 9.27
CA PHE A 442 17.40 -13.94 10.08
C PHE A 442 16.94 -15.10 9.19
N CYS A 443 17.22 -16.33 9.61
CA CYS A 443 16.79 -17.56 8.95
C CYS A 443 16.31 -18.56 10.01
N LYS A 444 15.10 -19.12 9.88
CA LYS A 444 14.49 -19.98 10.92
C LYS A 444 15.37 -21.16 11.32
N ASP A 445 16.10 -21.73 10.36
CA ASP A 445 16.91 -22.95 10.55
C ASP A 445 18.38 -22.63 10.88
N ARG A 446 18.81 -21.37 10.73
CA ARG A 446 20.22 -20.91 10.93
C ARG A 446 20.38 -19.77 11.94
N GLY A 447 19.29 -19.27 12.52
CA GLY A 447 19.29 -18.24 13.55
C GLY A 447 19.47 -16.81 13.01
N SER A 448 20.06 -15.97 13.86
CA SER A 448 20.39 -14.56 13.61
C SER A 448 21.72 -14.44 12.89
N LEU A 449 21.79 -13.58 11.87
CA LEU A 449 23.00 -13.35 11.08
C LEU A 449 24.16 -12.81 11.93
N ILE A 450 23.84 -11.93 12.89
CA ILE A 450 24.81 -11.37 13.84
C ILE A 450 25.43 -12.48 14.70
N ASP A 451 24.60 -13.40 15.20
CA ASP A 451 25.06 -14.42 16.13
C ASP A 451 25.91 -15.50 15.44
N TRP A 452 25.67 -15.77 14.16
CA TRP A 452 26.58 -16.58 13.33
C TRP A 452 27.90 -15.84 13.04
N ALA A 453 27.88 -14.52 12.81
CA ALA A 453 29.08 -13.80 12.35
C ALA A 453 30.11 -13.52 13.46
N LYS A 454 29.70 -13.43 14.73
CA LYS A 454 30.60 -13.18 15.88
C LYS A 454 31.83 -14.10 15.88
N ASP A 455 31.60 -15.39 15.70
CA ASP A 455 32.64 -16.44 15.68
C ASP A 455 33.74 -16.24 14.62
N TYR A 456 33.47 -15.38 13.61
CA TYR A 456 34.39 -15.07 12.51
C TYR A 456 34.92 -13.63 12.55
N LEU A 457 34.16 -12.68 13.12
CA LEU A 457 34.57 -11.27 13.26
C LEU A 457 35.73 -11.10 14.25
N GLU A 458 35.81 -11.96 15.27
CA GLU A 458 36.88 -11.94 16.28
C GLU A 458 38.18 -12.62 15.82
N LEU A 459 38.16 -13.36 14.69
CA LEU A 459 39.24 -14.25 14.27
C LEU A 459 39.67 -14.01 12.80
N PRO A 460 40.73 -13.21 12.54
CA PRO A 460 41.19 -12.87 11.19
C PRO A 460 41.47 -14.08 10.28
N GLU A 461 41.94 -15.19 10.87
CA GLU A 461 42.26 -16.44 10.16
C GLU A 461 41.04 -17.11 9.49
N VAL A 462 39.83 -16.88 10.01
CA VAL A 462 38.59 -17.45 9.46
C VAL A 462 37.64 -16.40 8.88
N MET A 463 37.93 -15.10 9.00
CA MET A 463 37.13 -13.98 8.50
C MET A 463 36.72 -14.12 7.01
N SER A 464 37.55 -14.76 6.18
CA SER A 464 37.24 -15.08 4.78
C SER A 464 35.99 -15.95 4.59
N HIS A 465 35.59 -16.75 5.58
CA HIS A 465 34.38 -17.57 5.56
C HIS A 465 33.08 -16.79 5.82
N ILE A 466 33.18 -15.49 6.16
CA ILE A 466 32.03 -14.58 6.19
C ILE A 466 31.55 -14.29 4.76
N VAL A 467 32.47 -14.24 3.79
CA VAL A 467 32.19 -13.85 2.41
C VAL A 467 31.24 -14.84 1.72
N ASP A 468 30.32 -14.28 0.96
CA ASP A 468 29.40 -15.00 0.08
C ASP A 468 30.15 -16.01 -0.83
N PRO A 469 29.86 -17.33 -0.73
CA PRO A 469 30.53 -18.35 -1.53
C PRO A 469 30.38 -18.22 -3.05
N GLU A 470 29.44 -17.40 -3.56
CA GLU A 470 29.34 -17.12 -5.00
C GLU A 470 30.40 -16.11 -5.50
N LEU A 471 31.04 -15.36 -4.58
CA LEU A 471 32.06 -14.36 -4.90
C LEU A 471 33.44 -14.99 -5.11
N LYS A 472 33.72 -15.37 -6.36
CA LYS A 472 34.99 -15.96 -6.81
C LYS A 472 36.24 -15.13 -6.47
N HIS A 473 36.11 -13.81 -6.33
CA HIS A 473 37.20 -12.89 -6.00
C HIS A 473 36.69 -11.77 -5.10
N PHE A 474 37.45 -11.45 -4.05
CA PHE A 474 37.25 -10.31 -3.15
C PHE A 474 38.61 -9.78 -2.68
N THR A 475 38.65 -8.53 -2.21
CA THR A 475 39.85 -7.89 -1.67
C THR A 475 39.89 -8.08 -0.16
N TYR A 476 40.97 -8.67 0.39
CA TYR A 476 41.05 -9.00 1.81
C TYR A 476 41.13 -7.76 2.71
N ASP A 477 41.79 -6.69 2.26
CA ASP A 477 41.91 -5.44 3.02
C ASP A 477 40.56 -4.71 3.11
N ASP A 478 39.77 -4.69 2.02
CA ASP A 478 38.37 -4.24 2.04
C ASP A 478 37.55 -5.06 3.06
N LEU A 479 37.64 -6.39 2.99
CA LEU A 479 36.92 -7.28 3.90
C LEU A 479 37.27 -7.00 5.36
N LYS A 480 38.56 -6.84 5.67
CA LYS A 480 39.05 -6.52 7.02
C LYS A 480 38.45 -5.21 7.53
N LEU A 481 38.48 -4.16 6.72
CA LEU A 481 37.89 -2.86 7.05
C LEU A 481 36.37 -2.97 7.27
N ILE A 482 35.66 -3.68 6.39
CA ILE A 482 34.21 -3.89 6.55
C ILE A 482 33.90 -4.68 7.83
N CYS A 483 34.68 -5.70 8.19
CA CYS A 483 34.52 -6.45 9.43
C CYS A 483 34.84 -5.61 10.69
N GLU A 484 35.84 -4.73 10.63
CA GLU A 484 36.12 -3.75 11.70
C GLU A 484 34.95 -2.77 11.87
N ILE A 485 34.41 -2.22 10.77
CA ILE A 485 33.25 -1.30 10.79
C ILE A 485 31.97 -2.01 11.25
N ILE A 486 31.70 -3.26 10.82
CA ILE A 486 30.59 -4.09 11.31
C ILE A 486 30.69 -4.20 12.84
N SER A 487 31.86 -4.57 13.36
CA SER A 487 32.10 -4.77 14.79
C SER A 487 31.88 -3.49 15.62
N LEU A 488 32.27 -2.33 15.08
CA LEU A 488 31.98 -1.02 15.67
C LEU A 488 30.48 -0.68 15.64
N CYS A 489 29.79 -0.97 14.53
CA CYS A 489 28.37 -0.66 14.34
C CYS A 489 27.45 -1.52 15.23
N ILE A 490 27.72 -2.82 15.36
CA ILE A 490 26.92 -3.76 16.16
C ILE A 490 27.27 -3.75 17.66
N HIS A 491 28.22 -2.91 18.08
CA HIS A 491 28.71 -2.88 19.46
C HIS A 491 27.54 -2.64 20.46
N PRO A 492 27.45 -3.41 21.57
CA PRO A 492 26.28 -3.35 22.46
C PRO A 492 26.18 -2.05 23.26
N ASP A 493 27.31 -1.46 23.65
CA ASP A 493 27.39 -0.10 24.20
C ASP A 493 27.31 0.91 23.04
N THR A 494 26.22 1.68 22.99
CA THR A 494 25.93 2.68 21.96
C THR A 494 26.88 3.87 21.98
N SER A 495 27.57 4.14 23.10
CA SER A 495 28.51 5.27 23.21
C SER A 495 29.83 5.06 22.46
N ARG A 496 30.10 3.81 22.02
CA ARG A 496 31.29 3.45 21.22
C ARG A 496 31.04 3.32 19.73
N ARG A 497 29.78 3.44 19.29
CA ARG A 497 29.43 3.39 17.88
C ARG A 497 29.85 4.71 17.21
N PRO A 498 30.74 4.69 16.21
CA PRO A 498 31.15 5.91 15.51
C PRO A 498 29.98 6.49 14.71
N SER A 499 30.04 7.80 14.46
CA SER A 499 29.06 8.48 13.62
C SER A 499 29.11 8.00 12.17
N MET A 500 28.00 8.16 11.43
CA MET A 500 28.02 7.87 9.99
C MET A 500 28.98 8.77 9.20
N GLN A 501 29.37 9.93 9.74
CA GLN A 501 30.39 10.78 9.15
C GLN A 501 31.79 10.14 9.25
N GLU A 502 32.16 9.62 10.43
CA GLU A 502 33.40 8.88 10.64
C GLU A 502 33.43 7.57 9.83
N ILE A 503 32.33 6.81 9.82
CA ILE A 503 32.19 5.57 9.03
C ILE A 503 32.33 5.86 7.52
N SER A 504 31.68 6.90 7.01
CA SER A 504 31.82 7.33 5.60
C SER A 504 33.28 7.65 5.28
N LEU A 505 33.97 8.41 6.15
CA LEU A 505 35.38 8.76 5.94
C LEU A 505 36.29 7.52 5.95
N MET A 506 36.09 6.56 6.87
CA MET A 506 36.86 5.32 6.92
C MET A 506 36.70 4.47 5.66
N LEU A 507 35.49 4.38 5.10
CA LEU A 507 35.21 3.68 3.85
C LEU A 507 35.83 4.42 2.65
N GLU A 508 35.58 5.72 2.55
CA GLU A 508 36.01 6.57 1.43
C GLU A 508 37.52 6.79 1.35
N SER A 509 38.26 6.68 2.46
CA SER A 509 39.73 6.79 2.48
C SER A 509 40.46 5.52 2.04
N SER A 510 39.75 4.39 1.97
CA SER A 510 40.38 3.06 2.03
C SER A 510 39.94 2.12 0.91
N ILE A 511 38.67 2.19 0.49
CA ILE A 511 38.11 1.31 -0.55
C ILE A 511 38.16 2.03 -1.90
N ASP A 512 39.07 1.61 -2.79
CA ASP A 512 39.03 2.09 -4.18
C ASP A 512 37.97 1.33 -4.99
N THR A 513 36.97 2.08 -5.49
CA THR A 513 35.97 1.57 -6.45
C THR A 513 36.08 2.24 -7.82
N SER A 514 37.28 2.67 -8.22
CA SER A 514 37.55 3.28 -9.52
C SER A 514 37.17 2.36 -10.68
N VAL A 515 36.75 2.95 -11.80
CA VAL A 515 36.35 2.21 -13.03
C VAL A 515 37.48 1.30 -13.54
N SER A 516 38.73 1.67 -13.27
CA SER A 516 39.95 0.88 -13.48
C SER A 516 39.97 -0.48 -12.77
N ILE A 517 39.14 -0.71 -11.74
CA ILE A 517 38.99 -1.99 -11.04
C ILE A 517 37.79 -2.78 -11.61
N GLU A 518 36.72 -2.13 -12.04
CA GLU A 518 35.59 -2.80 -12.72
C GLU A 518 36.01 -3.33 -14.10
N LEU A 519 36.86 -2.61 -14.83
CA LEU A 519 37.49 -3.11 -16.06
C LEU A 519 38.38 -4.34 -15.83
N LYS A 520 39.16 -4.37 -14.74
CA LYS A 520 40.03 -5.51 -14.39
C LYS A 520 39.29 -6.73 -13.86
N SER A 521 38.09 -6.54 -13.30
CA SER A 521 37.23 -7.63 -12.80
C SER A 521 36.18 -8.09 -13.83
N SER A 522 36.01 -7.34 -14.93
CA SER A 522 35.28 -7.78 -16.12
C SER A 522 35.99 -8.95 -16.81
N SER A 523 35.21 -9.85 -17.42
CA SER A 523 35.70 -10.97 -18.21
C SER A 523 36.50 -10.56 -19.47
N LEU A 524 36.48 -9.27 -19.83
CA LEU A 524 37.25 -8.69 -20.93
C LEU A 524 38.68 -8.25 -20.56
N ALA A 525 39.10 -8.31 -19.28
CA ALA A 525 40.45 -7.90 -18.86
C ALA A 525 41.59 -8.64 -19.61
N TRP A 526 41.34 -9.85 -20.10
CA TRP A 526 42.30 -10.62 -20.91
C TRP A 526 42.48 -10.04 -22.33
N ALA A 527 41.47 -9.37 -22.87
CA ALA A 527 41.52 -8.74 -24.19
C ALA A 527 42.42 -7.49 -24.20
N GLU A 528 42.45 -6.72 -23.11
CA GLU A 528 43.37 -5.57 -22.99
C GLU A 528 44.83 -6.04 -22.88
N LEU A 529 45.10 -7.14 -22.16
CA LEU A 529 46.42 -7.77 -22.13
C LEU A 529 46.86 -8.24 -23.53
N ALA A 530 45.94 -8.82 -24.31
CA ALA A 530 46.18 -9.24 -25.69
C ALA A 530 46.26 -8.08 -26.72
N LEU A 531 46.00 -6.84 -26.29
CA LEU A 531 46.14 -5.61 -27.10
C LEU A 531 47.30 -4.71 -26.62
N SER A 532 47.98 -5.10 -25.54
CA SER A 532 49.13 -4.39 -24.94
C SER A 532 50.41 -5.25 -24.92
N SER A 533 50.42 -6.34 -25.67
CA SER A 533 51.58 -7.22 -25.96
C SER A 533 51.81 -7.39 -27.47
#